data_AF-A0A1A8WFF9-F1
#
_entry.id   AF-A0A1A8WFF9-F1
#
_cell.length_a   1.000
_cell.length_b   1.000
_cell.length_c   1.000
_cell.angle_alpha   90.00
_cell.angle_beta   90.00
_cell.angle_gamma   90.00
#
_symmetry.space_group_name_H-M   'P 1'
#
loop_
_entity.id
_entity.type
_entity.pdbx_description
1 polymer ?
#
loop_
_entity_poly.entity_id
_entity_poly.type
_entity_poly.pdbx_seq_one_letter_code
_entity_poly.pdbx_strand_id
1 'polypeptide(L)'
;MLTTYNVIWKKDEEDNNKLEKRGKGINPCETKDKKEAECYISDYEELINDIEDLIEEQQINETERLYKESKAPNEKFNKKNKLSITDLSAQLWCEQQLELVLTTGKRKETEAMKLGIKRHEVLEKEDHIIIDVEVNTREESLGYRLLNTITLLGQLYECKKAREVWVFGIVRNYVLRGIIDELRIEYDRVSKREYLIISDTKTRKEKKEPSLAQKKTSAIQVQTYCLLLQHLKCGKTDYHKLFEIYECDPNFEFTDPHLVKYKNLTNLAKEVNKLFLKLPKIKEEMEIVYEHQGVEFSRNHIPYFYDSTLYTINILLDYWDGKRSSDVVEDSDKWK
;
A
#
# COMPACT_ATOMS: atom_id res chain seq x y z
N MET A 1 3.88 -7.19 -27.92
CA MET A 1 3.34 -7.01 -26.57
C MET A 1 3.65 -8.27 -25.78
N LEU A 2 4.09 -8.12 -24.53
CA LEU A 2 4.39 -9.25 -23.64
C LEU A 2 3.13 -9.66 -22.88
N THR A 3 3.08 -10.92 -22.46
CA THR A 3 1.93 -11.47 -21.74
C THR A 3 2.16 -11.42 -20.24
N THR A 4 1.24 -10.81 -19.50
CA THR A 4 1.16 -10.87 -18.04
C THR A 4 -0.10 -11.62 -17.62
N TYR A 5 -0.08 -12.18 -16.43
CA TYR A 5 -1.18 -13.01 -15.93
C TYR A 5 -1.91 -12.32 -14.79
N ASN A 6 -3.22 -12.17 -14.92
CA ASN A 6 -4.09 -11.75 -13.83
C ASN A 6 -4.61 -13.01 -13.10
N VAL A 7 -4.33 -13.09 -11.80
CA VAL A 7 -4.59 -14.29 -11.00
C VAL A 7 -5.99 -14.25 -10.40
N ILE A 8 -6.84 -15.19 -10.79
CA ILE A 8 -8.18 -15.38 -10.26
C ILE A 8 -8.18 -16.58 -9.31
N TRP A 9 -8.59 -16.37 -8.06
CA TRP A 9 -8.78 -17.46 -7.12
C TRP A 9 -10.06 -18.22 -7.46
N LYS A 10 -9.95 -19.53 -7.70
CA LYS A 10 -11.15 -20.38 -7.77
C LYS A 10 -11.84 -20.34 -6.42
N LYS A 11 -13.10 -19.91 -6.42
CA LYS A 11 -13.97 -20.06 -5.25
C LYS A 11 -14.52 -21.48 -5.25
N ASP A 12 -14.35 -22.19 -4.16
CA ASP A 12 -15.09 -23.43 -3.94
C ASP A 12 -16.59 -23.11 -3.92
N GLU A 13 -17.40 -23.89 -4.64
CA GLU A 13 -18.85 -23.65 -4.79
C GLU A 13 -19.61 -23.67 -3.43
N GLU A 14 -19.00 -24.14 -2.35
CA GLU A 14 -19.59 -24.22 -1.01
C GLU A 14 -19.75 -22.86 -0.29
N ASP A 15 -19.00 -21.83 -0.69
CA ASP A 15 -19.04 -20.53 0.01
C ASP A 15 -20.23 -19.63 -0.38
N ASN A 16 -20.93 -19.94 -1.47
CA ASN A 16 -22.15 -19.22 -1.88
C ASN A 16 -23.33 -19.46 -0.92
N ASN A 17 -23.35 -20.57 -0.18
CA ASN A 17 -24.46 -20.92 0.72
C ASN A 17 -24.39 -20.26 2.11
N LYS A 18 -23.30 -19.56 2.46
CA LYS A 18 -23.11 -18.95 3.79
C LYS A 18 -23.52 -17.47 3.87
N LEU A 19 -23.72 -16.80 2.73
CA LEU A 19 -24.03 -15.37 2.66
C LEU A 19 -25.52 -15.02 2.74
N GLU A 20 -26.44 -15.98 2.57
CA GLU A 20 -27.90 -15.71 2.59
C GLU A 20 -28.55 -15.71 3.99
N LYS A 21 -27.84 -16.09 5.06
CA LYS A 21 -28.45 -16.27 6.40
C LYS A 21 -28.15 -15.19 7.45
N ARG A 22 -27.52 -14.07 7.09
CA ARG A 22 -27.30 -12.93 8.01
C ARG A 22 -28.01 -11.68 7.53
N GLY A 23 -29.33 -11.71 7.60
CA GLY A 23 -30.15 -10.52 7.43
C GLY A 23 -31.51 -10.72 8.08
N LYS A 24 -31.65 -10.27 9.34
CA LYS A 24 -32.87 -9.65 9.87
C LYS A 24 -32.74 -9.32 11.36
N GLY A 25 -32.84 -8.02 11.63
CA GLY A 25 -33.67 -7.48 12.72
C GLY A 25 -32.93 -6.93 13.92
N ILE A 26 -32.95 -5.59 14.08
CA ILE A 26 -33.11 -4.90 15.38
C ILE A 26 -33.91 -3.59 15.15
N ASN A 27 -34.97 -3.40 15.93
CA ASN A 27 -35.84 -2.21 15.99
C ASN A 27 -35.18 -1.05 16.78
N PRO A 28 -35.53 0.23 16.55
CA PRO A 28 -35.07 1.36 17.38
C PRO A 28 -35.93 1.51 18.65
N CYS A 29 -35.28 1.80 19.79
CA CYS A 29 -35.94 2.17 21.04
C CYS A 29 -35.95 3.70 21.18
N GLU A 30 -37.13 4.27 21.39
CA GLU A 30 -37.37 5.68 21.73
C GLU A 30 -37.09 5.96 23.21
N THR A 31 -36.59 7.15 23.56
CA THR A 31 -36.83 7.74 24.88
C THR A 31 -37.01 9.26 24.80
N LYS A 32 -37.86 9.78 25.70
CA LYS A 32 -38.55 11.08 25.71
C LYS A 32 -37.81 12.17 26.51
N ASP A 33 -38.17 13.41 26.18
CA ASP A 33 -37.83 14.69 26.80
C ASP A 33 -38.18 14.88 28.30
N LYS A 34 -37.47 15.87 28.90
CA LYS A 34 -37.80 16.85 29.98
C LYS A 34 -36.68 16.88 31.05
N LYS A 35 -36.20 18.01 31.60
CA LYS A 35 -36.69 19.40 31.72
C LYS A 35 -35.54 20.32 32.19
N GLU A 36 -35.68 21.61 31.90
CA GLU A 36 -34.83 22.73 32.33
C GLU A 36 -34.81 22.95 33.86
N ALA A 37 -33.69 23.48 34.36
CA ALA A 37 -33.62 24.31 35.55
C ALA A 37 -32.39 25.24 35.47
N GLU A 38 -32.64 26.55 35.39
CA GLU A 38 -31.66 27.63 35.51
C GLU A 38 -31.30 27.86 36.99
N CYS A 39 -30.04 28.21 37.31
CA CYS A 39 -29.71 29.05 38.47
C CYS A 39 -28.26 29.60 38.44
N TYR A 40 -28.17 30.92 38.20
CA TYR A 40 -27.22 31.93 38.72
C TYR A 40 -25.70 31.79 38.52
N ILE A 41 -25.17 32.79 37.80
CA ILE A 41 -23.76 33.17 37.66
C ILE A 41 -23.33 33.97 38.91
N SER A 42 -22.16 33.66 39.47
CA SER A 42 -21.30 34.68 40.10
C SER A 42 -19.84 34.37 39.83
N ASP A 43 -19.16 35.30 39.17
CA ASP A 43 -17.73 35.29 38.90
C ASP A 43 -16.91 35.53 40.18
N TYR A 44 -15.87 34.72 40.41
CA TYR A 44 -14.52 35.21 40.73
C TYR A 44 -13.48 34.07 40.66
N GLU A 45 -12.82 34.03 39.50
CA GLU A 45 -11.46 33.62 39.16
C GLU A 45 -10.57 32.95 40.24
N GLU A 46 -10.37 31.63 40.10
CA GLU A 46 -9.14 30.93 40.49
C GLU A 46 -8.90 29.77 39.52
N LEU A 47 -8.03 29.96 38.53
CA LEU A 47 -7.29 28.92 37.78
C LEU A 47 -7.99 27.54 37.62
N ILE A 48 -9.17 27.53 36.99
CA ILE A 48 -9.84 26.29 36.59
C ILE A 48 -9.42 26.03 35.15
N ASN A 49 -8.64 24.96 34.91
CA ASN A 49 -8.59 24.38 33.56
C ASN A 49 -10.04 24.18 33.13
N ASP A 50 -10.42 24.80 32.02
CA ASP A 50 -11.70 24.69 31.36
C ASP A 50 -12.24 23.26 31.50
N ILE A 51 -13.49 23.16 31.97
CA ILE A 51 -14.16 21.87 32.16
C ILE A 51 -14.15 21.06 30.85
N GLU A 52 -14.14 21.75 29.71
CA GLU A 52 -13.98 21.15 28.38
C GLU A 52 -12.60 20.48 28.21
N ASP A 53 -11.50 21.14 28.57
CA ASP A 53 -10.13 20.59 28.51
C ASP A 53 -9.98 19.34 29.40
N LEU A 54 -10.55 19.35 30.61
CA LEU A 54 -10.52 18.19 31.51
C LEU A 54 -11.33 17.00 30.96
N ILE A 55 -12.43 17.25 30.24
CA ILE A 55 -13.22 16.21 29.59
C ILE A 55 -12.48 15.65 28.37
N GLU A 56 -11.84 16.49 27.56
CA GLU A 56 -11.01 16.05 26.42
C GLU A 56 -9.83 15.20 26.90
N GLU A 57 -9.10 15.63 27.93
CA GLU A 57 -8.02 14.84 28.52
C GLU A 57 -8.50 13.48 29.04
N GLN A 58 -9.66 13.43 29.69
CA GLN A 58 -10.25 12.15 30.15
C GLN A 58 -10.61 11.23 28.99
N GLN A 59 -11.21 11.76 27.92
CA GLN A 59 -11.57 10.98 26.73
C GLN A 59 -10.34 10.47 26.00
N ILE A 60 -9.28 11.28 25.88
CA ILE A 60 -7.99 10.86 25.30
C ILE A 60 -7.40 9.73 26.14
N ASN A 61 -7.35 9.88 27.46
CA ASN A 61 -6.80 8.87 28.36
C ASN A 61 -7.58 7.55 28.33
N GLU A 62 -8.91 7.61 28.28
CA GLU A 62 -9.76 6.42 28.16
C GLU A 62 -9.58 5.74 26.79
N THR A 63 -9.49 6.53 25.72
CA THR A 63 -9.21 6.03 24.37
C THR A 63 -7.85 5.33 24.32
N GLU A 64 -6.78 5.96 24.84
CA GLU A 64 -5.45 5.36 24.92
C GLU A 64 -5.45 4.05 25.72
N ARG A 65 -6.20 4.01 26.84
CA ARG A 65 -6.35 2.79 27.63
C ARG A 65 -7.00 1.68 26.83
N LEU A 66 -8.12 1.96 26.16
CA LEU A 66 -8.81 1.00 25.31
C LEU A 66 -7.91 0.51 24.16
N TYR A 67 -7.09 1.39 23.57
CA TYR A 67 -6.11 1.00 22.55
C TYR A 67 -5.03 0.06 23.12
N LYS A 68 -4.48 0.35 24.30
CA LYS A 68 -3.49 -0.52 24.98
C LYS A 68 -4.06 -1.89 25.33
N GLU A 69 -5.35 -1.97 25.64
CA GLU A 69 -6.04 -3.23 25.92
C GLU A 69 -6.45 -3.97 24.61
N SER A 70 -6.44 -3.28 23.46
CA SER A 70 -6.80 -3.85 22.16
C SER A 70 -5.64 -4.61 21.51
N LYS A 71 -5.97 -5.53 20.60
CA LYS A 71 -4.96 -6.20 19.78
C LYS A 71 -4.28 -5.21 18.83
N ALA A 72 -2.99 -5.41 18.58
CA ALA A 72 -2.24 -4.63 17.61
C ALA A 72 -2.93 -4.61 16.23
N PRO A 73 -2.91 -3.49 15.47
CA PRO A 73 -3.61 -3.37 14.20
C PRO A 73 -3.30 -4.49 13.19
N ASN A 74 -2.07 -4.98 13.14
CA ASN A 74 -1.71 -6.11 12.28
C ASN A 74 -2.53 -7.38 12.58
N GLU A 75 -2.75 -7.69 13.87
CA GLU A 75 -3.57 -8.82 14.30
C GLU A 75 -5.06 -8.50 14.20
N LYS A 76 -5.47 -7.32 14.67
CA LYS A 76 -6.86 -6.83 14.66
C LYS A 76 -7.47 -6.90 13.25
N PHE A 77 -6.69 -6.52 12.24
CA PHE A 77 -7.14 -6.48 10.85
C PHE A 77 -6.63 -7.67 10.00
N ASN A 78 -6.11 -8.73 10.66
CA ASN A 78 -5.64 -9.96 10.01
C ASN A 78 -4.71 -9.71 8.80
N LYS A 79 -3.79 -8.75 8.93
CA LYS A 79 -2.84 -8.43 7.87
C LYS A 79 -1.76 -9.51 7.74
N LYS A 80 -1.56 -10.34 8.78
CA LYS A 80 -0.59 -11.44 8.81
C LYS A 80 0.81 -10.98 8.37
N ASN A 81 1.26 -9.83 8.86
CA ASN A 81 2.53 -9.21 8.50
C ASN A 81 2.69 -8.88 7.00
N LYS A 82 1.60 -8.85 6.22
CA LYS A 82 1.60 -8.50 4.78
C LYS A 82 1.02 -7.11 4.59
N LEU A 83 1.86 -6.09 4.57
CA LEU A 83 1.43 -4.70 4.33
C LEU A 83 1.68 -4.27 2.88
N SER A 84 0.68 -3.63 2.28
CA SER A 84 0.89 -2.96 0.99
C SER A 84 1.52 -1.59 1.23
N ILE A 85 2.27 -1.08 0.26
CA ILE A 85 2.82 0.28 0.33
C ILE A 85 1.68 1.31 0.35
N THR A 86 0.53 1.00 -0.25
CA THR A 86 -0.70 1.80 -0.13
C THR A 86 -1.25 1.81 1.30
N ASP A 87 -1.21 0.69 2.04
CA ASP A 87 -1.58 0.68 3.47
C ASP A 87 -0.64 1.59 4.28
N LEU A 88 0.66 1.56 3.98
CA LEU A 88 1.64 2.43 4.65
C LEU A 88 1.40 3.90 4.32
N SER A 89 1.32 4.26 3.03
CA SER A 89 1.19 5.65 2.62
C SER A 89 -0.14 6.27 3.03
N ALA A 90 -1.22 5.48 3.13
CA ALA A 90 -2.52 5.95 3.62
C ALA A 90 -2.48 6.48 5.06
N GLN A 91 -1.54 6.03 5.90
CA GLN A 91 -1.34 6.57 7.24
C GLN A 91 -0.94 8.05 7.20
N LEU A 92 -0.07 8.44 6.26
CA LEU A 92 0.32 9.84 6.08
C LEU A 92 -0.80 10.72 5.52
N TRP A 93 -1.87 10.12 5.00
CA TRP A 93 -3.07 10.86 4.62
C TRP A 93 -3.95 11.14 5.83
N CYS A 94 -4.39 10.08 6.53
CA CYS A 94 -5.15 10.13 7.78
C CYS A 94 -5.21 8.73 8.39
N GLU A 95 -4.61 8.52 9.56
CA GLU A 95 -4.56 7.21 10.21
C GLU A 95 -5.93 6.76 10.71
N GLN A 96 -6.72 7.67 11.26
CA GLN A 96 -8.11 7.37 11.65
C GLN A 96 -8.96 6.94 10.45
N GLN A 97 -8.77 7.57 9.29
CA GLN A 97 -9.45 7.14 8.06
C GLN A 97 -9.02 5.74 7.64
N LEU A 98 -7.72 5.42 7.72
CA LEU A 98 -7.24 4.07 7.45
C LEU A 98 -7.88 3.06 8.40
N GLU A 99 -7.92 3.35 9.70
CA GLU A 99 -8.54 2.48 10.70
C GLU A 99 -10.04 2.28 10.44
N LEU A 100 -10.77 3.34 10.09
CA LEU A 100 -12.17 3.26 9.70
C LEU A 100 -12.37 2.36 8.46
N VAL A 101 -11.52 2.49 7.44
CA VAL A 101 -11.57 1.65 6.24
C VAL A 101 -11.28 0.19 6.59
N LEU A 102 -10.29 -0.09 7.43
CA LEU A 102 -9.94 -1.45 7.86
C LEU A 102 -11.03 -2.08 8.73
N THR A 103 -11.67 -1.29 9.60
CA THR A 103 -12.73 -1.75 10.50
C THR A 103 -14.03 -2.02 9.74
N THR A 104 -14.42 -1.12 8.85
CA THR A 104 -15.70 -1.23 8.12
C THR A 104 -15.61 -2.06 6.85
N GLY A 105 -14.39 -2.29 6.33
CA GLY A 105 -14.16 -2.86 5.01
C GLY A 105 -14.62 -1.96 3.86
N LYS A 106 -15.05 -0.72 4.14
CA LYS A 106 -15.61 0.20 3.16
C LYS A 106 -14.63 1.33 2.89
N ARG A 107 -14.08 1.35 1.68
CA ARG A 107 -13.32 2.49 1.16
C ARG A 107 -14.26 3.41 0.40
N LYS A 108 -14.29 4.69 0.75
CA LYS A 108 -15.03 5.71 -0.02
C LYS A 108 -14.30 5.94 -1.34
N GLU A 109 -14.82 5.37 -2.42
CA GLU A 109 -14.32 5.65 -3.77
C GLU A 109 -14.76 7.03 -4.23
N THR A 110 -13.79 7.81 -4.70
CA THR A 110 -14.06 9.10 -5.33
C THR A 110 -14.01 8.95 -6.85
N GLU A 111 -14.69 9.84 -7.58
CA GLU A 111 -14.63 9.86 -9.05
C GLU A 111 -13.19 10.03 -9.57
N ALA A 112 -12.35 10.79 -8.85
CA ALA A 112 -10.94 10.92 -9.17
C ALA A 112 -10.19 9.58 -9.06
N MET A 113 -10.50 8.75 -8.06
CA MET A 113 -9.91 7.43 -7.92
C MET A 113 -10.35 6.48 -9.05
N LYS A 114 -11.64 6.46 -9.40
CA LYS A 114 -12.16 5.64 -10.51
C LYS A 114 -11.51 6.01 -11.84
N LEU A 115 -11.37 7.32 -12.11
CA LEU A 115 -10.68 7.81 -13.30
C LEU A 115 -9.20 7.40 -13.30
N GLY A 116 -8.53 7.48 -12.15
CA GLY A 116 -7.14 7.02 -12.00
C GLY A 116 -6.97 5.53 -12.27
N ILE A 117 -7.83 4.68 -11.70
CA ILE A 117 -7.80 3.22 -11.93
C ILE A 117 -7.99 2.91 -13.42
N LYS A 118 -9.04 3.47 -14.04
CA LYS A 118 -9.30 3.27 -15.47
C LYS A 118 -8.13 3.73 -16.34
N ARG A 119 -7.45 4.80 -15.95
CA ARG A 119 -6.28 5.30 -16.68
C ARG A 119 -5.10 4.35 -16.59
N HIS A 120 -4.81 3.83 -15.39
CA HIS A 120 -3.75 2.84 -15.19
C HIS A 120 -4.03 1.55 -15.98
N GLU A 121 -5.27 1.07 -15.99
CA GLU A 121 -5.68 -0.08 -16.82
C GLU A 121 -5.43 0.15 -18.32
N VAL A 122 -5.67 1.36 -18.83
CA VAL A 122 -5.39 1.71 -20.23
C VAL A 122 -3.88 1.68 -20.48
N LEU A 123 -3.09 2.31 -19.61
CA LEU A 123 -1.63 2.36 -19.73
C LEU A 123 -1.00 0.97 -19.63
N GLU A 124 -1.52 0.09 -18.78
CA GLU A 124 -1.05 -1.29 -18.67
C GLU A 124 -1.33 -2.07 -19.96
N LYS A 125 -2.54 -1.95 -20.52
CA LYS A 125 -2.95 -2.65 -21.76
C LYS A 125 -2.25 -2.14 -23.02
N GLU A 126 -1.69 -0.93 -22.99
CA GLU A 126 -0.83 -0.42 -24.08
C GLU A 126 0.47 -1.23 -24.17
N ASP A 127 1.01 -1.70 -23.04
CA ASP A 127 2.27 -2.42 -22.97
C ASP A 127 2.09 -3.96 -22.89
N HIS A 128 1.00 -4.43 -22.28
CA HIS A 128 0.80 -5.85 -21.92
C HIS A 128 -0.48 -6.46 -22.52
N ILE A 129 -0.40 -7.75 -22.85
CA ILE A 129 -1.56 -8.61 -23.04
C ILE A 129 -1.83 -9.31 -21.71
N ILE A 130 -2.92 -8.96 -21.04
CA ILE A 130 -3.29 -9.54 -19.76
C ILE A 130 -4.15 -10.79 -20.00
N ILE A 131 -3.72 -11.93 -19.48
CA ILE A 131 -4.47 -13.20 -19.53
C ILE A 131 -4.92 -13.57 -18.12
N ASP A 132 -6.21 -13.84 -17.97
CA ASP A 132 -6.75 -14.35 -16.72
C ASP A 132 -6.36 -15.82 -16.54
N VAL A 133 -5.83 -16.15 -15.36
CA VAL A 133 -5.53 -17.53 -14.97
C VAL A 133 -6.14 -17.85 -13.64
N GLU A 134 -6.82 -18.99 -13.58
CA GLU A 134 -7.43 -19.51 -12.38
C GLU A 134 -6.44 -20.35 -11.58
N VAL A 135 -6.24 -20.03 -10.31
CA VAL A 135 -5.35 -20.76 -9.39
C VAL A 135 -6.11 -21.34 -8.21
N ASN A 136 -5.63 -22.49 -7.73
CA ASN A 136 -6.18 -23.20 -6.57
C ASN A 136 -5.26 -23.17 -5.34
N THR A 137 -3.98 -22.85 -5.54
CA THR A 137 -2.94 -22.93 -4.51
C THR A 137 -2.30 -21.58 -4.26
N ARG A 138 -1.81 -21.36 -3.03
CA ARG A 138 -1.11 -20.11 -2.67
C ARG A 138 0.23 -20.03 -3.37
N GLU A 139 0.83 -21.19 -3.58
CA GLU A 139 2.10 -21.40 -4.23
C GLU A 139 2.04 -20.99 -5.70
N GLU A 140 1.03 -21.43 -6.46
CA GLU A 140 0.86 -21.00 -7.84
C GLU A 140 0.42 -19.54 -7.93
N SER A 141 -0.41 -19.04 -7.00
CA SER A 141 -0.76 -17.62 -6.92
C SER A 141 0.47 -16.72 -6.76
N LEU A 142 1.36 -17.06 -5.82
CA LEU A 142 2.63 -16.36 -5.64
C LEU A 142 3.59 -16.62 -6.82
N GLY A 143 3.56 -17.83 -7.38
CA GLY A 143 4.31 -18.22 -8.55
C GLY A 143 4.01 -17.31 -9.74
N TYR A 144 2.74 -17.03 -10.02
CA TYR A 144 2.34 -16.11 -11.08
C TYR A 144 2.80 -14.67 -10.84
N ARG A 145 2.82 -14.18 -9.60
CA ARG A 145 3.39 -12.84 -9.29
C ARG A 145 4.88 -12.77 -9.60
N LEU A 146 5.61 -13.81 -9.22
CA LEU A 146 7.04 -13.94 -9.53
C LEU A 146 7.27 -14.09 -11.04
N LEU A 147 6.42 -14.86 -11.74
CA LEU A 147 6.48 -15.02 -13.19
C LEU A 147 6.23 -13.70 -13.93
N ASN A 148 5.20 -12.94 -13.54
CA ASN A 148 4.97 -11.60 -14.08
C ASN A 148 6.20 -10.72 -13.87
N THR A 149 6.82 -10.78 -12.70
CA THR A 149 8.05 -10.04 -12.41
C THR A 149 9.19 -10.43 -13.37
N ILE A 150 9.37 -11.72 -13.69
CA ILE A 150 10.35 -12.17 -14.70
C ILE A 150 10.05 -11.53 -16.05
N THR A 151 8.80 -11.61 -16.52
CA THR A 151 8.39 -11.07 -17.82
C THR A 151 8.66 -9.57 -17.90
N LEU A 152 8.24 -8.82 -16.88
CA LEU A 152 8.35 -7.36 -16.84
C LEU A 152 9.79 -6.89 -16.70
N LEU A 153 10.64 -7.59 -15.93
CA LEU A 153 12.07 -7.28 -15.88
C LEU A 153 12.74 -7.59 -17.23
N GLY A 154 12.33 -8.65 -17.94
CA GLY A 154 12.75 -8.90 -19.31
C GLY A 154 12.41 -7.74 -20.24
N GLN A 155 11.17 -7.27 -20.21
CA GLN A 155 10.71 -6.09 -20.94
C GLN A 155 11.54 -4.86 -20.63
N LEU A 156 11.85 -4.62 -19.35
CA LEU A 156 12.64 -3.48 -18.92
C LEU A 156 14.03 -3.48 -19.57
N TYR A 157 14.68 -4.65 -19.72
CA TYR A 157 15.97 -4.73 -20.37
C TYR A 157 15.91 -4.54 -21.88
N GLU A 158 14.89 -5.11 -22.53
CA GLU A 158 14.72 -5.08 -23.99
C GLU A 158 14.23 -3.71 -24.47
N CYS A 159 13.20 -3.19 -23.83
CA CYS A 159 12.48 -1.98 -24.25
C CYS A 159 12.87 -0.74 -23.43
N LYS A 160 13.70 -0.87 -22.40
CA LYS A 160 14.12 0.22 -21.49
C LYS A 160 12.96 0.85 -20.70
N LYS A 161 11.78 0.21 -20.70
CA LYS A 161 10.57 0.61 -19.98
C LYS A 161 9.76 -0.64 -19.62
N ALA A 162 9.24 -0.69 -18.39
CA ALA A 162 8.26 -1.69 -17.96
C ALA A 162 7.25 -1.06 -17.01
N ARG A 163 5.99 -1.50 -17.07
CA ARG A 163 4.92 -1.05 -16.17
C ARG A 163 4.51 -2.14 -15.21
N GLU A 164 3.86 -1.76 -14.12
CA GLU A 164 3.24 -2.68 -13.15
C GLU A 164 4.22 -3.69 -12.53
N VAL A 165 5.46 -3.27 -12.25
CA VAL A 165 6.48 -4.17 -11.69
C VAL A 165 6.22 -4.40 -10.21
N TRP A 166 5.91 -5.65 -9.85
CA TRP A 166 5.73 -6.03 -8.45
C TRP A 166 7.07 -6.04 -7.70
N VAL A 167 7.12 -5.34 -6.58
CA VAL A 167 8.27 -5.29 -5.68
C VAL A 167 7.85 -5.63 -4.25
N PHE A 168 8.80 -6.21 -3.52
CA PHE A 168 8.61 -6.61 -2.15
C PHE A 168 9.93 -6.59 -1.38
N GLY A 169 9.85 -6.54 -0.07
CA GLY A 169 11.00 -6.72 0.80
C GLY A 169 10.58 -6.83 2.26
N ILE A 170 11.52 -7.32 3.08
CA ILE A 170 11.30 -7.49 4.51
C ILE A 170 11.81 -6.25 5.24
N VAL A 171 10.96 -5.64 6.06
CA VAL A 171 11.32 -4.58 7.00
C VAL A 171 10.75 -4.95 8.35
N ARG A 172 11.62 -5.07 9.36
CA ARG A 172 11.30 -5.75 10.64
C ARG A 172 10.75 -7.16 10.36
N ASN A 173 9.52 -7.44 10.79
CA ASN A 173 8.85 -8.72 10.58
C ASN A 173 7.79 -8.67 9.47
N TYR A 174 7.69 -7.56 8.73
CA TYR A 174 6.68 -7.36 7.69
C TYR A 174 7.23 -7.62 6.30
N VAL A 175 6.43 -8.28 5.46
CA VAL A 175 6.57 -8.14 4.01
C VAL A 175 5.88 -6.86 3.60
N LEU A 176 6.67 -5.88 3.20
CA LEU A 176 6.19 -4.73 2.47
C LEU A 176 6.15 -5.08 0.99
N ARG A 177 5.06 -4.75 0.31
CA ARG A 177 4.87 -5.03 -1.12
C ARG A 177 4.13 -3.91 -1.84
N GLY A 178 4.38 -3.76 -3.12
CA GLY A 178 3.55 -2.93 -3.97
C GLY A 178 3.91 -3.09 -5.43
N ILE A 179 3.27 -2.30 -6.26
CA ILE A 179 3.42 -2.34 -7.70
C ILE A 179 3.92 -0.97 -8.13
N ILE A 180 5.04 -0.95 -8.83
CA ILE A 180 5.62 0.27 -9.40
C ILE A 180 4.94 0.51 -10.75
N ASP A 181 4.27 1.65 -10.89
CA ASP A 181 3.56 2.04 -12.12
C ASP A 181 4.49 1.97 -13.34
N GLU A 182 5.69 2.56 -13.27
CA GLU A 182 6.66 2.53 -14.36
C GLU A 182 8.12 2.52 -13.87
N LEU A 183 8.92 1.64 -14.48
CA LEU A 183 10.37 1.63 -14.42
C LEU A 183 10.95 1.98 -15.79
N ARG A 184 11.98 2.83 -15.82
CA ARG A 184 12.72 3.18 -17.05
C ARG A 184 14.22 3.07 -16.87
N ILE A 185 14.92 2.57 -17.89
CA ILE A 185 16.38 2.60 -17.96
C ILE A 185 16.80 3.74 -18.89
N GLU A 186 17.48 4.74 -18.34
CA GLU A 186 17.97 5.89 -19.09
C GLU A 186 19.50 5.97 -19.03
N TYR A 187 20.13 6.30 -20.16
CA TYR A 187 21.58 6.48 -20.24
C TYR A 187 21.97 7.93 -19.97
N ASP A 188 22.70 8.16 -18.89
CA ASP A 188 23.28 9.46 -18.59
C ASP A 188 24.58 9.66 -19.40
N ARG A 189 24.58 10.67 -20.27
CA ARG A 189 25.71 11.03 -21.12
C ARG A 189 26.90 11.58 -20.31
N VAL A 190 26.65 12.21 -19.16
CA VAL A 190 27.69 12.83 -18.34
C VAL A 190 28.45 11.75 -17.58
N SER A 191 27.76 10.92 -16.79
CA SER A 191 28.43 9.83 -16.06
C SER A 191 28.72 8.59 -16.91
N LYS A 192 28.23 8.53 -18.16
CA LYS A 192 28.36 7.41 -19.10
C LYS A 192 27.86 6.09 -18.52
N ARG A 193 26.74 6.13 -17.81
CA ARG A 193 26.14 4.98 -17.12
C ARG A 193 24.63 4.96 -17.33
N GLU A 194 24.07 3.75 -17.32
CA GLU A 194 22.62 3.57 -17.25
C GLU A 194 22.13 3.71 -15.81
N TYR A 195 20.99 4.38 -15.64
CA TYR A 195 20.27 4.49 -14.39
C TYR A 195 18.86 3.94 -14.53
N LEU A 196 18.39 3.32 -13.45
CA LEU A 196 17.00 2.91 -13.31
C LEU A 196 16.21 4.03 -12.63
N ILE A 197 15.13 4.48 -13.26
CA ILE A 197 14.24 5.53 -12.79
C ILE A 197 12.91 4.89 -12.41
N ILE A 198 12.36 5.33 -11.27
CA ILE A 198 11.04 4.95 -10.78
C ILE A 198 10.11 6.13 -11.05
N SER A 199 8.97 5.86 -11.67
CA SER A 199 7.97 6.88 -11.99
C SER A 199 6.59 6.39 -11.56
N ASP A 200 5.84 7.27 -10.90
CA ASP A 200 4.46 7.04 -10.47
C ASP A 200 3.55 8.07 -11.15
N THR A 201 2.44 7.62 -11.72
CA THR A 201 1.53 8.48 -12.49
C THR A 201 0.25 8.75 -11.70
N LYS A 202 -0.01 10.03 -11.38
CA LYS A 202 -1.21 10.48 -10.68
C LYS A 202 -2.15 11.23 -11.62
N THR A 203 -3.28 10.62 -11.95
CA THR A 203 -4.35 11.24 -12.73
C THR A 203 -5.14 12.25 -11.89
N ARG A 204 -5.38 13.44 -12.43
CA ARG A 204 -6.08 14.53 -11.77
C ARG A 204 -7.37 14.91 -12.49
N LYS A 205 -8.36 15.35 -11.73
CA LYS A 205 -9.64 15.87 -12.25
C LYS A 205 -9.48 17.19 -13.01
N GLU A 206 -8.42 17.93 -12.73
CA GLU A 206 -8.11 19.24 -13.29
C GLU A 206 -6.59 19.42 -13.33
N LYS A 207 -6.09 20.31 -14.21
CA LYS A 207 -4.65 20.64 -14.34
C LYS A 207 -4.15 21.50 -13.18
N LYS A 208 -4.24 20.97 -11.97
CA LYS A 208 -3.84 21.62 -10.73
C LYS A 208 -3.00 20.66 -9.92
N GLU A 209 -1.91 21.14 -9.35
CA GLU A 209 -1.08 20.32 -8.47
C GLU A 209 -1.81 19.90 -7.18
N PRO A 210 -1.40 18.78 -6.55
CA PRO A 210 -2.06 18.29 -5.35
C PRO A 210 -1.61 19.07 -4.12
N SER A 211 -2.36 18.93 -3.01
CA SER A 211 -1.97 19.54 -1.74
C SER A 211 -0.68 18.94 -1.19
N LEU A 212 -0.04 19.61 -0.23
CA LEU A 212 1.19 19.10 0.39
C LEU A 212 0.97 17.73 1.07
N ALA A 213 -0.17 17.53 1.73
CA ALA A 213 -0.53 16.24 2.33
C ALA A 213 -0.59 15.10 1.30
N GLN A 214 -1.19 15.35 0.13
CA GLN A 214 -1.22 14.39 -0.98
C GLN A 214 0.19 14.13 -1.53
N LYS A 215 1.03 15.18 -1.67
CA LYS A 215 2.42 15.03 -2.10
C LYS A 215 3.24 14.18 -1.13
N LYS A 216 3.08 14.37 0.19
CA LYS A 216 3.74 13.56 1.23
C LYS A 216 3.41 12.06 1.08
N THR A 217 2.14 11.74 0.85
CA THR A 217 1.65 10.36 0.61
C THR A 217 2.31 9.73 -0.62
N SER A 218 2.32 10.44 -1.74
CA SER A 218 2.97 9.94 -2.97
C SER A 218 4.49 9.85 -2.83
N ALA A 219 5.12 10.77 -2.10
CA ALA A 219 6.56 10.79 -1.87
C ALA A 219 7.02 9.55 -1.07
N ILE A 220 6.37 9.23 0.05
CA ILE A 220 6.74 8.04 0.83
C ILE A 220 6.50 6.75 0.04
N GLN A 221 5.48 6.72 -0.83
CA GLN A 221 5.20 5.58 -1.70
C GLN A 221 6.39 5.29 -2.63
N VAL A 222 6.84 6.28 -3.42
CA VAL A 222 7.96 6.10 -4.36
C VAL A 222 9.30 5.90 -3.64
N GLN A 223 9.50 6.53 -2.48
CA GLN A 223 10.68 6.31 -1.64
C GLN A 223 10.73 4.88 -1.09
N THR A 224 9.59 4.33 -0.67
CA THR A 224 9.50 2.94 -0.21
C THR A 224 9.76 1.99 -1.38
N TYR A 225 9.23 2.26 -2.58
CA TYR A 225 9.58 1.48 -3.77
C TYR A 225 11.09 1.48 -4.05
N CYS A 226 11.75 2.63 -3.94
CA CYS A 226 13.19 2.75 -4.10
C CYS A 226 13.95 1.89 -3.06
N LEU A 227 13.56 1.95 -1.79
CA LEU A 227 14.14 1.13 -0.72
C LEU A 227 14.03 -0.38 -1.03
N LEU A 228 12.83 -0.86 -1.38
CA LEU A 228 12.62 -2.28 -1.67
C LEU A 228 13.42 -2.72 -2.90
N LEU A 229 13.44 -1.89 -3.95
CA LEU A 229 14.16 -2.18 -5.18
C LEU A 229 15.69 -2.19 -4.95
N GLN A 230 16.21 -1.33 -4.08
CA GLN A 230 17.61 -1.37 -3.65
C GLN A 230 17.93 -2.67 -2.91
N HIS A 231 17.05 -3.13 -2.01
CA HIS A 231 17.24 -4.41 -1.30
C HIS A 231 17.21 -5.60 -2.25
N LEU A 232 16.28 -5.63 -3.20
CA LEU A 232 16.20 -6.67 -4.25
C LEU A 232 17.47 -6.66 -5.12
N LYS A 233 17.87 -5.48 -5.60
CA LYS A 233 19.08 -5.30 -6.42
C LYS A 233 20.36 -5.71 -5.70
N CYS A 234 20.47 -5.47 -4.39
CA CYS A 234 21.63 -5.85 -3.60
C CYS A 234 21.58 -7.30 -3.10
N GLY A 235 20.56 -8.08 -3.44
CA GLY A 235 20.40 -9.47 -2.99
C GLY A 235 20.14 -9.58 -1.49
N LYS A 236 19.64 -8.52 -0.84
CA LYS A 236 19.35 -8.48 0.60
C LYS A 236 17.96 -9.00 0.96
N THR A 237 17.16 -9.41 -0.03
CA THR A 237 15.76 -9.82 0.20
C THR A 237 15.69 -11.26 0.66
N ASP A 238 15.01 -11.49 1.79
CA ASP A 238 14.79 -12.82 2.35
C ASP A 238 13.53 -13.46 1.73
N TYR A 239 13.74 -14.28 0.70
CA TYR A 239 12.67 -15.04 0.06
C TYR A 239 12.09 -16.15 0.95
N HIS A 240 12.88 -16.71 1.89
CA HIS A 240 12.36 -17.70 2.82
C HIS A 240 11.30 -17.06 3.72
N LYS A 241 11.61 -15.89 4.29
CA LYS A 241 10.65 -15.14 5.10
C LYS A 241 9.43 -14.68 4.29
N LEU A 242 9.62 -14.35 3.01
CA LEU A 242 8.50 -14.08 2.10
C LEU A 242 7.56 -15.29 2.01
N PHE A 243 8.09 -16.48 1.73
CA PHE A 243 7.28 -17.70 1.59
C PHE A 243 6.57 -18.08 2.89
N GLU A 244 7.25 -17.95 4.02
CA GLU A 244 6.68 -18.15 5.36
C GLU A 244 5.46 -17.23 5.59
N ILE A 245 5.60 -15.93 5.31
CA ILE A 245 4.53 -14.94 5.52
C ILE A 245 3.38 -15.10 4.52
N TYR A 246 3.67 -15.60 3.31
CA TYR A 246 2.65 -15.99 2.34
C TYR A 246 2.02 -17.36 2.66
N GLU A 247 2.49 -18.05 3.70
CA GLU A 247 2.01 -19.38 4.09
C GLU A 247 2.09 -20.36 2.91
N CYS A 248 3.22 -20.35 2.19
CA CYS A 248 3.48 -21.18 1.00
C CYS A 248 4.57 -22.23 1.30
N ASP A 249 4.42 -23.45 0.78
CA ASP A 249 5.52 -24.41 0.71
C ASP A 249 6.46 -24.06 -0.47
N PRO A 250 7.73 -23.68 -0.21
CA PRO A 250 8.66 -23.29 -1.26
C PRO A 250 9.07 -24.43 -2.19
N ASN A 251 8.82 -25.69 -1.81
CA ASN A 251 9.16 -26.90 -2.57
C ASN A 251 7.95 -27.56 -3.24
N PHE A 252 6.74 -27.02 -3.04
CA PHE A 252 5.54 -27.48 -3.73
C PHE A 252 5.78 -27.55 -5.24
N GLU A 253 5.50 -28.71 -5.83
CA GLU A 253 5.65 -28.91 -7.26
C GLU A 253 4.49 -28.24 -8.00
N PHE A 254 4.82 -27.24 -8.82
CA PHE A 254 3.84 -26.56 -9.66
C PHE A 254 3.19 -27.52 -10.64
N THR A 255 1.88 -27.40 -10.76
CA THR A 255 1.07 -28.21 -11.69
C THR A 255 0.64 -27.41 -12.91
N ASP A 256 0.56 -26.10 -12.77
CA ASP A 256 0.17 -25.19 -13.84
C ASP A 256 1.19 -25.17 -15.02
N PRO A 257 0.74 -25.29 -16.30
CA PRO A 257 1.61 -25.33 -17.48
C PRO A 257 2.62 -24.18 -17.62
N HIS A 258 2.27 -22.97 -17.17
CA HIS A 258 3.13 -21.79 -17.26
C HIS A 258 4.25 -21.81 -16.19
N LEU A 259 4.04 -22.53 -15.10
CA LEU A 259 4.93 -22.58 -13.93
C LEU A 259 5.75 -23.88 -13.86
N VAL A 260 5.27 -25.00 -14.41
CA VAL A 260 5.94 -26.33 -14.33
C VAL A 260 7.42 -26.28 -14.72
N LYS A 261 7.79 -25.45 -15.70
CA LYS A 261 9.20 -25.29 -16.14
C LYS A 261 10.15 -24.84 -15.02
N TYR A 262 9.63 -24.14 -14.01
CA TYR A 262 10.40 -23.71 -12.84
C TYR A 262 10.38 -24.73 -11.70
N LYS A 263 9.52 -25.76 -11.78
CA LYS A 263 9.28 -26.79 -10.76
C LYS A 263 8.62 -26.28 -9.48
N ASN A 264 9.17 -25.27 -8.81
CA ASN A 264 8.65 -24.76 -7.52
C ASN A 264 9.07 -23.30 -7.27
N LEU A 265 8.54 -22.72 -6.18
CA LEU A 265 8.81 -21.34 -5.77
C LEU A 265 10.29 -21.07 -5.51
N THR A 266 11.03 -22.02 -4.92
CA THR A 266 12.47 -21.88 -4.66
C THR A 266 13.25 -21.61 -5.94
N ASN A 267 13.00 -22.39 -6.99
CA ASN A 267 13.68 -22.23 -8.26
C ASN A 267 13.24 -20.97 -9.00
N LEU A 268 11.94 -20.68 -8.98
CA LEU A 268 11.40 -19.47 -9.60
C LEU A 268 11.97 -18.20 -8.96
N ALA A 269 12.07 -18.15 -7.62
CA ALA A 269 12.68 -17.03 -6.90
C ALA A 269 14.15 -16.84 -7.22
N LYS A 270 14.92 -17.92 -7.48
CA LYS A 270 16.30 -17.80 -7.95
C LYS A 270 16.37 -17.08 -9.30
N GLU A 271 15.47 -17.39 -10.23
CA GLU A 271 15.42 -16.71 -11.53
C GLU A 271 15.04 -15.23 -11.39
N VAL A 272 14.03 -14.92 -10.57
CA VAL A 272 13.65 -13.53 -10.25
C VAL A 272 14.83 -12.76 -9.63
N ASN A 273 15.49 -13.35 -8.63
CA ASN A 273 16.61 -12.70 -7.95
C ASN A 273 17.77 -12.41 -8.91
N LYS A 274 18.09 -13.32 -9.84
CA LYS A 274 19.11 -13.08 -10.88
C LYS A 274 18.81 -11.85 -11.73
N LEU A 275 17.53 -11.58 -12.03
CA LEU A 275 17.13 -10.41 -12.81
C LEU A 275 17.26 -9.12 -11.99
N PHE A 276 16.78 -9.11 -10.74
CA PHE A 276 16.94 -7.93 -9.87
C PHE A 276 18.41 -7.55 -9.63
N LEU A 277 19.29 -8.54 -9.41
CA LEU A 277 20.73 -8.30 -9.21
C LEU A 277 21.39 -7.58 -10.40
N LYS A 278 20.88 -7.80 -11.62
CA LYS A 278 21.39 -7.21 -12.86
C LYS A 278 20.87 -5.79 -13.13
N LEU A 279 19.97 -5.24 -12.33
CA LEU A 279 19.42 -3.92 -12.59
C LEU A 279 20.54 -2.85 -12.63
N PRO A 280 20.42 -1.76 -13.41
CA PRO A 280 21.36 -0.64 -13.34
C PRO A 280 21.37 0.03 -11.96
N LYS A 281 22.24 1.04 -11.75
CA LYS A 281 22.18 1.85 -10.52
C LYS A 281 20.82 2.56 -10.47
N ILE A 282 20.11 2.46 -9.36
CA ILE A 282 18.84 3.17 -9.16
C ILE A 282 19.16 4.65 -8.96
N LYS A 283 18.48 5.54 -9.69
CA LYS A 283 18.62 6.99 -9.54
C LYS A 283 18.15 7.39 -8.14
N GLU A 284 18.87 8.29 -7.48
CA GLU A 284 18.57 8.78 -6.12
C GLU A 284 17.42 9.81 -6.10
N GLU A 285 16.63 9.84 -7.18
CA GLU A 285 15.52 10.74 -7.41
C GLU A 285 14.45 9.98 -8.21
N MET A 286 13.24 9.91 -7.66
CA MET A 286 12.08 9.31 -8.29
C MET A 286 11.17 10.39 -8.86
N GLU A 287 10.26 10.01 -9.73
CA GLU A 287 9.36 10.94 -10.40
C GLU A 287 7.91 10.69 -10.03
N ILE A 288 7.17 11.78 -9.80
CA ILE A 288 5.71 11.74 -9.75
C ILE A 288 5.20 12.58 -10.92
N VAL A 289 4.54 11.92 -11.86
CA VAL A 289 3.98 12.51 -13.07
C VAL A 289 2.51 12.83 -12.82
N TYR A 290 2.13 14.08 -12.99
CA TYR A 290 0.73 14.50 -12.91
C TYR A 290 0.18 14.68 -14.32
N GLU A 291 -0.88 13.94 -14.61
CA GLU A 291 -1.60 14.06 -15.86
C GLU A 291 -3.07 14.41 -15.66
N HIS A 292 -3.64 15.04 -16.66
CA HIS A 292 -5.07 15.31 -16.77
C HIS A 292 -5.52 14.97 -18.19
N GLN A 293 -6.51 14.08 -18.31
CA GLN A 293 -7.00 13.58 -19.61
C GLN A 293 -5.88 13.00 -20.49
N GLY A 294 -4.95 12.25 -19.88
CA GLY A 294 -3.84 11.60 -20.60
C GLY A 294 -2.69 12.52 -21.00
N VAL A 295 -2.73 13.81 -20.64
CA VAL A 295 -1.66 14.76 -20.92
C VAL A 295 -0.95 15.14 -19.62
N GLU A 296 0.35 14.90 -19.56
CA GLU A 296 1.23 15.38 -18.50
C GLU A 296 1.21 16.90 -18.44
N PHE A 297 1.03 17.46 -17.24
CA PHE A 297 1.09 18.90 -17.02
C PHE A 297 2.10 19.31 -15.93
N SER A 298 2.57 18.37 -15.12
CA SER A 298 3.61 18.61 -14.11
C SER A 298 4.35 17.32 -13.78
N ARG A 299 5.63 17.44 -13.45
CA ARG A 299 6.50 16.35 -12.99
C ARG A 299 7.28 16.81 -11.77
N ASN A 300 7.00 16.17 -10.64
CA ASN A 300 7.74 16.41 -9.40
C ASN A 300 8.85 15.38 -9.25
N HIS A 301 10.01 15.84 -8.82
CA HIS A 301 11.18 15.02 -8.55
C HIS A 301 11.33 14.84 -7.04
N ILE A 302 11.36 13.59 -6.59
CA ILE A 302 11.35 13.22 -5.18
C ILE A 302 12.73 12.64 -4.83
N PRO A 303 13.54 13.35 -4.03
CA PRO A 303 14.83 12.82 -3.61
C PRO A 303 14.66 11.62 -2.69
N TYR A 304 15.60 10.69 -2.78
CA TYR A 304 15.67 9.52 -1.92
C TYR A 304 16.74 9.70 -0.84
N PHE A 305 16.35 9.55 0.42
CA PHE A 305 17.25 9.56 1.56
C PHE A 305 16.98 8.32 2.41
N TYR A 306 17.92 7.36 2.39
CA TYR A 306 17.76 6.05 3.03
C TYR A 306 17.31 6.15 4.50
N ASP A 307 18.05 6.90 5.32
CA ASP A 307 17.79 6.97 6.76
C ASP A 307 16.43 7.61 7.08
N SER A 308 16.07 8.69 6.37
CA SER A 308 14.79 9.38 6.56
C SER A 308 13.60 8.53 6.11
N THR A 309 13.72 7.86 4.96
CA THR A 309 12.70 6.94 4.46
C THR A 309 12.52 5.76 5.41
N LEU A 310 13.61 5.12 5.84
CA LEU A 310 13.55 3.99 6.77
C LEU A 310 13.00 4.40 8.14
N TYR A 311 13.39 5.57 8.65
CA TYR A 311 12.85 6.14 9.88
C TYR A 311 11.33 6.33 9.79
N THR A 312 10.85 6.95 8.70
CA THR A 312 9.42 7.14 8.46
C THR A 312 8.67 5.81 8.39
N ILE A 313 9.19 4.83 7.64
CA ILE A 313 8.59 3.48 7.56
C ILE A 313 8.52 2.84 8.95
N ASN A 314 9.56 2.99 9.77
CA ASN A 314 9.58 2.44 11.13
C ASN A 314 8.49 3.05 12.04
N ILE A 315 8.28 4.37 11.98
CA ILE A 315 7.18 5.05 12.70
C ILE A 315 5.81 4.54 12.24
N LEU A 316 5.65 4.37 10.92
CA LEU A 316 4.43 3.82 10.35
C LEU A 316 4.21 2.37 10.79
N LEU A 317 5.27 1.58 10.93
CA LEU A 317 5.18 0.20 11.44
C LEU A 317 4.92 0.13 12.94
N ASP A 318 5.28 1.16 13.72
CA ASP A 318 4.98 1.20 15.15
C ASP A 318 3.47 1.24 15.43
N TYR A 319 2.67 1.87 14.55
CA TYR A 319 1.21 1.75 14.58
C TYR A 319 0.78 0.29 14.36
N TRP A 320 1.29 -0.38 13.32
CA TRP A 320 0.92 -1.77 13.02
C TRP A 320 1.31 -2.77 14.12
N ASP A 321 2.43 -2.50 14.80
CA ASP A 321 2.92 -3.23 15.97
C ASP A 321 2.10 -2.93 17.25
N GLY A 322 1.17 -1.97 17.22
CA GLY A 322 0.37 -1.57 18.37
C GLY A 322 1.14 -0.77 19.43
N LYS A 323 2.30 -0.19 19.07
CA LYS A 323 3.11 0.62 19.99
C LYS A 323 2.58 2.04 20.16
N ARG A 324 1.70 2.49 19.25
CA ARG A 324 0.97 3.76 19.30
C ARG A 324 -0.43 3.58 18.72
N SER A 325 -1.34 4.44 19.15
CA SER A 325 -2.67 4.58 18.54
C SER A 325 -2.58 5.32 17.21
N SER A 326 -3.70 5.36 16.47
CA SER A 326 -3.82 6.20 15.29
C SER A 326 -3.77 7.68 15.68
N ASP A 327 -2.98 8.47 14.98
CA ASP A 327 -2.91 9.92 15.17
C ASP A 327 -4.12 10.63 14.52
N VAL A 328 -4.55 11.72 15.13
CA VAL A 328 -5.50 12.68 14.54
C VAL A 328 -4.79 13.53 13.49
N VAL A 329 -5.54 14.04 12.51
CA VAL A 329 -4.99 14.99 11.53
C VAL A 329 -4.64 16.32 12.20
N GLU A 330 -3.58 16.97 11.73
CA GLU A 330 -3.26 18.34 12.16
C GLU A 330 -4.43 19.30 11.87
N ASP A 331 -4.50 20.42 12.60
CA ASP A 331 -5.54 21.44 12.42
C ASP A 331 -5.69 21.92 10.97
N SER A 332 -4.57 22.00 10.25
CA SER A 332 -4.53 22.40 8.83
C SER A 332 -5.24 21.41 7.89
N ASP A 333 -5.45 20.17 8.34
CA ASP A 333 -6.00 19.05 7.60
C ASP A 333 -7.34 18.54 8.17
N LYS A 334 -7.98 19.28 9.11
CA LYS A 334 -9.30 18.96 9.72
C LYS A 334 -10.46 18.73 8.73
N TRP A 335 -10.30 19.13 7.47
CA TRP A 335 -11.29 18.95 6.41
C TRP A 335 -11.32 17.52 5.83
N LYS A 336 -10.33 16.68 6.14
CA LYS A 336 -10.27 15.27 5.73
C LYS A 336 -11.26 14.43 6.51
#